data_AF-A0A077RC12-F1
#
_entry.id   AF-A0A077RC12-F1
#
_cell.length_a   1.000
_cell.length_b   1.000
_cell.length_c   1.000
_cell.angle_alpha   90.00
_cell.angle_beta   90.00
_cell.angle_gamma   90.00
#
_symmetry.space_group_name_H-M   'P 1'
#
loop_
_entity.id
_entity.type
_entity.pdbx_description
1 polymer ?
#
loop_
_entity_poly.entity_id
_entity_poly.type
_entity_poly.pdbx_seq_one_letter_code
_entity_poly.pdbx_strand_id
1 'polypeptide(L)' 'MSMQGSQDRVAECTTSNFDGMISMLRPEESWVAKWQRIEKRLPGLYAVKVVGRLPENIES' A
#
# COMPACT_ATOMS: atom_id res chain seq x y z
N MET A 1 -7.12 -5.77 9.06
CA MET A 1 -7.31 -6.13 7.63
C MET A 1 -7.44 -7.63 7.35
N SER A 2 -6.79 -8.57 8.07
CA SER A 2 -7.04 -10.03 8.00
C SER A 2 -7.56 -10.58 6.66
N MET A 3 -6.77 -10.36 5.59
CA MET A 3 -7.13 -10.70 4.21
C MET A 3 -6.77 -12.14 3.82
N GLN A 4 -5.88 -12.77 4.59
CA GLN A 4 -5.38 -14.12 4.29
C GLN A 4 -6.54 -15.12 4.26
N GLY A 5 -6.67 -15.85 3.15
CA GLY A 5 -7.73 -16.85 2.95
C GLY A 5 -9.10 -16.30 2.54
N SER A 6 -9.27 -14.99 2.35
CA SER A 6 -10.55 -14.37 1.96
C SER A 6 -10.39 -13.50 0.72
N GLN A 7 -10.90 -13.97 -0.43
CA GLN A 7 -10.84 -13.23 -1.69
C GLN A 7 -11.66 -11.94 -1.65
N ASP A 8 -12.85 -11.97 -1.03
CA ASP A 8 -13.72 -10.80 -0.91
C ASP A 8 -13.00 -9.66 -0.17
N ARG A 9 -12.33 -9.97 0.95
CA ARG A 9 -11.55 -8.96 1.69
C ARG A 9 -10.34 -8.45 0.91
N VAL A 10 -9.71 -9.29 0.09
CA VAL A 10 -8.62 -8.83 -0.79
C VAL A 10 -9.16 -7.81 -1.80
N ALA A 11 -10.30 -8.10 -2.42
CA ALA A 11 -10.93 -7.20 -3.39
C ALA A 11 -11.38 -5.87 -2.77
N GLU A 12 -11.84 -5.88 -1.51
CA GLU A 12 -12.24 -4.66 -0.79
C GLU A 12 -11.04 -3.81 -0.30
N CYS A 13 -9.94 -4.46 0.07
CA CYS A 13 -8.76 -3.80 0.65
C CYS A 13 -7.65 -3.48 -0.36
N THR A 14 -7.76 -3.91 -1.61
CA THR A 14 -6.76 -3.69 -2.66
C THR A 14 -7.40 -3.20 -3.96
N THR A 15 -6.60 -2.63 -4.84
CA THR A 15 -7.06 -2.16 -6.15
C THR A 15 -6.02 -2.49 -7.21
N SER A 16 -6.48 -2.85 -8.40
CA SER A 16 -5.63 -2.97 -9.59
C SER A 16 -5.37 -1.62 -10.26
N ASN A 17 -6.08 -0.56 -9.86
CA ASN A 17 -5.94 0.77 -10.43
C ASN A 17 -4.93 1.60 -9.62
N PHE A 18 -3.68 1.58 -10.07
CA PHE A 18 -2.58 2.34 -9.48
C PHE A 18 -1.68 2.92 -10.57
N ASP A 19 -1.03 4.04 -10.27
CA ASP A 19 -0.10 4.72 -11.17
C ASP A 19 1.31 4.74 -10.56
N GLY A 20 2.31 4.40 -11.37
CA GLY A 20 3.73 4.42 -10.99
C GLY A 20 4.13 3.33 -9.99
N MET A 21 5.40 2.90 -10.04
CA MET A 21 5.94 1.87 -9.16
C MET A 21 7.25 2.32 -8.53
N ILE A 22 7.43 2.01 -7.26
CA ILE A 22 8.62 2.27 -6.46
C ILE A 22 9.19 0.93 -6.02
N SER A 23 10.45 0.65 -6.37
CA SER A 23 11.22 -0.44 -5.76
C SER A 23 11.95 0.10 -4.54
N MET A 24 11.45 -0.21 -3.35
CA MET A 24 11.98 0.29 -2.09
C MET A 24 12.92 -0.73 -1.44
N LEU A 25 14.20 -0.38 -1.31
CA LEU A 25 15.23 -1.25 -0.74
C LEU A 25 15.56 -0.89 0.72
N ARG A 26 15.72 0.41 1.02
CA ARG A 26 16.03 0.92 2.36
C ARG A 26 15.07 2.06 2.75
N PRO A 27 13.86 1.73 3.25
CA PRO A 27 12.82 2.71 3.59
C PRO A 27 13.27 3.79 4.58
N GLU A 28 14.00 3.42 5.63
CA GLU A 28 14.39 4.35 6.71
C GLU A 28 15.38 5.45 6.25
N GLU A 29 16.20 5.15 5.23
CA GLU A 29 17.20 6.06 4.66
C GLU A 29 16.66 6.87 3.47
N SER A 30 15.55 6.44 2.86
CA SER A 30 15.08 6.97 1.58
C SER A 30 14.22 8.22 1.75
N TRP A 31 14.59 9.31 1.07
CA TRP A 31 13.74 10.50 0.97
C TRP A 31 12.40 10.18 0.27
N VAL A 32 12.42 9.34 -0.77
CA VAL A 32 11.20 8.91 -1.49
C VAL A 32 10.26 8.18 -0.54
N ALA A 33 10.78 7.35 0.36
CA ALA A 33 9.96 6.66 1.36
C ALA A 33 9.29 7.63 2.33
N LYS A 34 10.03 8.63 2.82
CA LYS A 34 9.48 9.68 3.70
C LYS A 34 8.40 10.51 2.99
N TRP A 35 8.66 10.90 1.74
CA TRP A 35 7.67 11.62 0.92
C TRP A 35 6.38 10.81 0.72
N GLN A 36 6.52 9.50 0.53
CA GLN A 36 5.41 8.56 0.35
C GLN A 36 4.83 8.01 1.66
N ARG A 37 5.34 8.43 2.83
CA ARG A 37 4.92 7.95 4.17
C ARG A 37 5.03 6.43 4.35
N ILE A 38 6.02 5.82 3.71
CA ILE A 38 6.31 4.38 3.78
C ILE A 38 7.67 4.07 4.43
N GLU A 39 8.30 5.04 5.09
CA GLU A 39 9.62 4.89 5.71
C GLU A 39 9.68 3.84 6.83
N LYS A 40 8.52 3.51 7.43
CA LYS A 40 8.37 2.44 8.45
C LYS A 40 7.82 1.13 7.90
N ARG A 41 7.64 1.02 6.57
CA ARG A 41 7.14 -0.19 5.91
C ARG A 41 8.31 -1.07 5.48
N LEU A 42 8.02 -2.33 5.16
CA LEU A 42 9.06 -3.29 4.75
C LEU A 42 9.65 -2.95 3.37
N PRO A 43 10.88 -3.36 3.05
CA PRO A 43 11.38 -3.33 1.67
C PRO A 43 10.44 -4.10 0.72
N GLY A 44 10.22 -3.57 -0.48
CA GLY A 44 9.27 -4.14 -1.43
C GLY A 44 8.84 -3.19 -2.54
N LEU A 45 7.85 -3.62 -3.33
CA LEU A 45 7.23 -2.81 -4.38
C LEU A 45 6.03 -2.03 -3.82
N TYR A 46 5.97 -0.74 -4.15
CA TYR A 46 4.89 0.16 -3.76
C TYR A 46 4.38 0.92 -4.97
N ALA A 47 3.11 1.31 -4.95
CA ALA A 47 2.54 2.22 -5.94
C ALA A 47 2.86 3.68 -5.58
N VAL A 48 3.05 4.54 -6.58
CA VAL A 48 3.18 6.01 -6.35
C VAL A 48 1.82 6.61 -6.00
N LYS A 49 0.75 6.11 -6.63
CA LYS A 49 -0.63 6.53 -6.41
C LYS A 49 -1.55 5.33 -6.49
N VAL A 50 -2.52 5.28 -5.59
CA VAL A 50 -3.54 4.22 -5.52
C VAL A 50 -4.91 4.88 -5.73
N VAL A 51 -5.74 4.32 -6.61
CA VAL A 51 -7.09 4.82 -6.89
C VAL A 51 -8.13 3.91 -6.24
N GLY A 52 -8.83 4.46 -5.26
CA GLY A 52 -9.87 3.78 -4.50
C GLY A 52 -10.01 4.39 -3.12
N ARG A 53 -11.00 3.94 -2.36
CA ARG A 53 -11.15 4.25 -0.93
C ARG A 53 -11.43 2.94 -0.20
N LEU A 54 -10.90 2.82 1.00
CA LEU A 54 -11.25 1.70 1.86
C LEU A 54 -12.71 1.86 2.31
N PRO A 55 -13.45 0.75 2.51
CA PRO A 55 -14.76 0.78 3.14
C PRO A 55 -14.69 1.36 4.57
N GLU A 56 -15.73 2.10 4.99
CA GLU A 56 -15.78 2.78 6.30
C GLU A 56 -15.60 1.81 7.48
N ASN A 57 -16.06 0.56 7.34
CA ASN A 57 -15.92 -0.49 8.35
C ASN A 57 -14.49 -1.03 8.52
N ILE A 58 -13.55 -0.59 7.68
CA ILE A 58 -12.14 -0.99 7.68
C ILE A 58 -11.21 0.17 8.09
N GLU A 59 -11.68 1.42 8.04
CA GLU A 59 -10.88 2.64 8.30
C GLU A 59 -10.63 2.98 9.79
N SER A 60 -10.94 2.07 10.73
CA SER A 60 -10.73 2.29 12.19
C SER A 60 -9.40 1.76 12.72
#